data_AF-A0A3B0YEE7-F1
#
_entry.id   AF-A0A3B0YEE7-F1
#
_cell.length_a   1.000
_cell.length_b   1.000
_cell.length_c   1.000
_cell.angle_alpha   90.00
_cell.angle_beta   90.00
_cell.angle_gamma   90.00
#
_symmetry.space_group_name_H-M   'P 1'
#
loop_
_entity.id
_entity.type
_entity.pdbx_description
1 polymer ?
#
loop_
_entity_poly.entity_id
_entity_poly.type
_entity_poly.pdbx_seq_one_letter_code
_entity_poly.pdbx_strand_id
1 'polypeptide(L)'
;MKYSALFRIFLVSSVLMSAQAAASDEDDMAEMQRKLNAETMGKPFFAEQPEKVDAYIKEAMKKNLKPPEYKGKNWQPGYTCRNLLSYSWREYRNCRYYHRYYGRYYPY
;
A
#
# COMPACT_ATOMS: atom_id res chain seq x y z
N MET A 1 -43.71 33.10 37.80
CA MET A 1 -42.69 33.23 36.72
C MET A 1 -41.27 33.02 37.27
N LYS A 2 -40.91 31.84 37.78
CA LYS A 2 -39.56 31.56 38.33
C LYS A 2 -38.81 30.40 37.65
N TYR A 3 -39.48 29.63 36.78
CA TYR A 3 -38.91 28.44 36.13
C TYR A 3 -38.34 28.68 34.73
N SER A 4 -38.55 29.86 34.14
CA SER A 4 -38.13 30.17 32.76
C SER A 4 -36.62 30.45 32.63
N ALA A 5 -35.98 30.95 33.69
CA ALA A 5 -34.54 31.19 33.71
C ALA A 5 -33.72 29.90 33.85
N LEU A 6 -34.19 28.95 34.68
CA LEU A 6 -33.51 27.66 34.91
C LEU A 6 -33.54 26.76 33.67
N PHE A 7 -34.61 26.82 32.86
CA PHE A 7 -34.72 26.04 31.63
C PHE A 7 -33.76 26.51 30.52
N ARG A 8 -33.42 27.81 30.48
CA ARG A 8 -32.44 28.37 29.54
C ARG A 8 -30.99 28.03 29.90
N ILE A 9 -30.67 27.91 31.19
CA ILE A 9 -29.33 27.52 31.66
C ILE A 9 -29.05 26.05 31.31
N PHE A 10 -30.05 25.18 31.42
CA PHE A 10 -29.91 23.76 31.12
C PHE A 10 -29.65 23.48 29.63
N LEU A 11 -30.31 24.23 28.73
CA LEU A 11 -30.17 24.10 27.27
C LEU A 11 -28.81 24.57 26.73
N VAL A 12 -28.18 25.55 27.37
CA VAL A 12 -26.83 26.03 26.99
C VAL A 12 -25.74 25.04 27.44
N SER A 13 -25.94 24.37 28.58
CA SER A 13 -24.98 23.39 29.10
C SER A 13 -24.89 22.13 28.23
N SER A 14 -25.99 21.67 27.65
CA SER A 14 -26.01 20.51 26.75
C SER A 14 -25.28 20.73 25.43
N VAL A 15 -25.21 21.97 24.92
CA VAL A 15 -24.52 22.29 23.65
C VAL A 15 -22.99 22.30 23.84
N LEU A 16 -22.50 22.66 25.03
CA LEU A 16 -21.06 22.69 25.34
C LEU A 16 -20.44 21.28 25.44
N MET A 17 -21.19 20.27 25.91
CA MET A 17 -20.70 18.89 25.99
C MET A 17 -20.59 18.21 24.61
N SER A 18 -21.46 18.56 23.66
CA SER A 18 -21.42 18.00 22.29
C SER A 18 -20.24 18.51 21.46
N ALA A 19 -19.73 19.72 21.74
CA ALA A 19 -18.61 20.31 21.01
C ALA A 19 -17.26 19.65 21.34
N GLN A 20 -17.09 19.10 22.54
CA GLN A 20 -15.84 18.44 22.96
C GLN A 20 -15.66 17.05 22.35
N ALA A 21 -16.76 16.31 22.12
CA ALA A 21 -16.72 15.01 21.45
C ALA A 21 -16.44 15.12 19.95
N ALA A 22 -16.96 16.16 19.27
CA ALA A 22 -16.67 16.38 17.85
C ALA A 22 -15.20 16.77 17.61
N ALA A 23 -14.59 17.54 18.52
CA ALA A 23 -13.19 17.93 18.42
C ALA A 23 -12.22 16.74 18.62
N SER A 24 -12.53 15.78 19.49
CA SER A 24 -11.69 14.58 19.64
C SER A 24 -11.72 13.67 18.41
N ASP A 25 -12.87 13.55 17.75
CA ASP A 25 -12.99 12.74 16.54
C ASP A 25 -12.21 13.36 15.37
N GLU A 26 -12.16 14.69 15.26
CA GLU A 26 -11.37 15.38 14.22
C GLU A 26 -9.86 15.19 14.41
N ASP A 27 -9.37 15.28 15.65
CA ASP A 27 -7.96 15.07 15.98
C ASP A 27 -7.52 13.62 15.72
N ASP A 28 -8.32 12.63 16.11
CA ASP A 28 -8.07 11.21 15.85
C ASP A 28 -8.05 10.91 14.34
N MET A 29 -8.98 11.49 13.57
CA MET A 29 -9.01 11.36 12.12
C MET A 29 -7.79 12.02 11.46
N ALA A 30 -7.33 13.16 11.97
CA ALA A 30 -6.14 13.83 11.48
C ALA A 30 -4.85 13.03 11.77
N GLU A 31 -4.74 12.41 12.94
CA GLU A 31 -3.64 11.50 13.26
C GLU A 31 -3.63 10.28 12.33
N MET A 32 -4.79 9.64 12.14
CA MET A 32 -4.92 8.52 11.21
C MET A 32 -4.53 8.91 9.79
N GLN A 33 -4.98 10.07 9.30
CA GLN A 33 -4.62 10.56 7.97
C GLN A 33 -3.11 10.77 7.84
N ARG A 34 -2.46 11.37 8.85
CA ARG A 34 -0.99 11.57 8.86
C ARG A 34 -0.26 10.24 8.82
N LYS A 35 -0.72 9.25 9.58
CA LYS A 35 -0.12 7.90 9.59
C LYS A 35 -0.25 7.22 8.23
N LEU A 36 -1.43 7.23 7.63
CA LEU A 36 -1.67 6.64 6.29
C LEU A 36 -0.88 7.35 5.20
N ASN A 37 -0.75 8.69 5.29
CA ASN A 37 0.10 9.46 4.39
C ASN A 37 1.57 9.08 4.55
N ALA A 38 2.06 8.96 5.79
CA ALA A 38 3.44 8.55 6.06
C ALA A 38 3.72 7.13 5.54
N GLU A 39 2.80 6.18 5.76
CA GLU A 39 2.90 4.82 5.22
C GLU A 39 2.90 4.78 3.69
N THR A 40 2.12 5.65 3.05
CA THR A 40 2.07 5.74 1.59
C THR A 40 3.37 6.32 1.03
N MET A 41 3.86 7.41 1.63
CA MET A 41 5.10 8.07 1.20
C MET A 41 6.36 7.24 1.51
N GLY A 42 6.30 6.38 2.52
CA GLY A 42 7.41 5.48 2.87
C GLY A 42 7.58 4.29 1.93
N LYS A 43 6.59 3.99 1.08
CA LYS A 43 6.67 2.87 0.13
C LYS A 43 7.48 3.26 -1.12
N PRO A 44 8.44 2.43 -1.55
CA PRO A 44 9.15 2.70 -2.79
C PRO A 44 8.21 2.59 -3.99
N PHE A 45 8.19 3.62 -4.84
CA PHE A 45 7.47 3.59 -6.10
C PHE A 45 8.41 3.16 -7.23
N PHE A 46 8.27 1.91 -7.67
CA PHE A 46 9.04 1.39 -8.79
C PHE A 46 8.25 1.52 -10.10
N ALA A 47 8.68 2.43 -10.98
CA ALA A 47 8.13 2.51 -12.33
C ALA A 47 8.53 1.26 -13.15
N GLU A 48 7.59 0.76 -13.94
CA GLU A 48 7.88 -0.31 -14.90
C GLU A 48 8.84 0.22 -15.97
N GLN A 49 9.88 -0.57 -16.28
CA GLN A 49 10.89 -0.25 -17.29
C GLN A 49 11.02 -1.45 -18.25
N PRO A 50 10.06 -1.62 -19.18
CA PRO A 50 9.97 -2.81 -20.03
C PRO A 50 11.26 -3.10 -20.81
N GLU A 51 11.90 -2.06 -21.34
CA GLU A 51 13.11 -2.16 -22.17
C GLU A 51 14.29 -2.72 -21.38
N LYS A 52 14.45 -2.31 -20.11
CA LYS A 52 15.49 -2.84 -19.23
C LYS A 52 15.24 -4.29 -18.84
N VAL A 53 13.97 -4.67 -18.64
CA VAL A 53 13.59 -6.05 -18.37
C VAL A 53 13.88 -6.92 -19.59
N ASP A 54 13.47 -6.49 -20.78
CA ASP A 54 13.69 -7.22 -22.02
C ASP A 54 15.18 -7.35 -22.37
N ALA A 55 15.97 -6.29 -22.17
CA ALA A 55 17.42 -6.34 -22.34
C ALA A 55 18.06 -7.37 -21.40
N TYR A 56 17.66 -7.39 -20.12
CA TYR A 56 18.13 -8.40 -19.17
C TYR A 56 17.76 -9.82 -19.60
N ILE A 57 16.51 -10.05 -20.01
CA ILE A 57 16.03 -11.37 -20.44
C ILE A 57 16.82 -11.84 -21.67
N LYS A 58 16.99 -10.96 -22.68
CA LYS A 58 17.76 -11.29 -23.89
C LYS A 58 19.18 -11.71 -23.56
N GLU A 59 19.87 -10.95 -22.71
CA GLU A 59 21.25 -11.27 -22.31
C GLU A 59 21.34 -12.55 -21.47
N ALA A 60 20.38 -12.80 -20.57
CA ALA A 60 20.34 -14.02 -19.77
C ALA A 60 20.07 -15.27 -20.62
N MET A 61 19.14 -15.17 -21.58
CA MET A 61 18.84 -16.24 -22.55
C MET A 61 20.02 -16.51 -23.48
N LYS A 62 20.69 -15.47 -23.99
CA LYS A 62 21.90 -15.60 -24.82
C LYS A 62 23.01 -16.40 -24.10
N LYS A 63 23.09 -16.26 -22.78
CA LYS A 63 24.05 -16.96 -21.92
C LYS A 63 23.55 -18.33 -21.44
N ASN A 64 22.39 -18.79 -21.90
CA ASN A 64 21.74 -20.04 -21.46
C ASN A 64 21.58 -20.15 -19.93
N LEU A 65 21.39 -19.01 -19.25
CA LEU A 65 21.23 -18.99 -17.79
C LEU A 65 19.81 -19.38 -17.42
N LYS A 66 19.63 -20.38 -16.55
CA LYS A 66 18.31 -20.69 -16.01
C LYS A 66 17.83 -19.54 -15.10
N PRO A 67 16.56 -19.10 -15.21
CA PRO A 67 16.02 -18.08 -14.31
C PRO A 67 16.01 -18.61 -12.86
N PRO A 68 16.24 -17.75 -11.86
CA PRO A 68 16.18 -18.15 -10.47
C PRO A 68 14.73 -18.46 -10.06
N GLU A 69 14.57 -19.55 -9.29
CA GLU A 69 13.35 -19.79 -8.51
C GLU A 69 13.14 -18.67 -7.49
N TYR A 70 11.88 -18.46 -7.10
CA TYR A 70 11.56 -17.45 -6.10
C TYR A 70 12.07 -17.85 -4.71
N LYS A 71 12.72 -16.90 -4.02
CA LYS A 71 13.26 -17.07 -2.66
C LYS A 71 12.85 -15.94 -1.70
N GLY A 72 11.94 -15.07 -2.12
CA GLY A 72 11.48 -13.93 -1.33
C GLY A 72 10.26 -14.27 -0.47
N LYS A 73 9.62 -13.23 0.09
CA LYS A 73 8.41 -13.36 0.94
C LYS A 73 7.17 -12.67 0.34
N ASN A 74 7.32 -12.01 -0.81
CA ASN A 74 6.29 -11.17 -1.41
C ASN A 74 5.44 -11.90 -2.47
N TRP A 75 5.81 -13.11 -2.87
CA TRP A 75 4.99 -13.93 -3.78
C TRP A 75 3.83 -14.57 -3.02
N GLN A 76 2.62 -14.48 -3.57
CA GLN A 76 1.40 -15.00 -2.95
C GLN A 76 0.48 -15.67 -3.97
N PRO A 77 -0.41 -16.59 -3.52
CA PRO A 77 -1.50 -17.12 -4.32
C PRO A 77 -2.25 -16.05 -5.12
N GLY A 78 -2.36 -16.25 -6.43
CA GLY A 78 -3.03 -15.36 -7.37
C GLY A 78 -2.16 -14.23 -7.94
N TYR A 79 -0.89 -14.11 -7.54
CA TYR A 79 -0.02 -13.05 -8.05
C TYR A 79 0.40 -13.27 -9.50
N THR A 80 0.60 -12.15 -10.18
CA THR A 80 1.39 -12.07 -11.42
C THR A 80 2.71 -11.38 -11.13
N CYS A 81 3.65 -11.39 -12.08
CA CYS A 81 4.91 -10.67 -11.92
C CYS A 81 4.71 -9.19 -11.56
N ARG A 82 3.68 -8.52 -12.10
CA ARG A 82 3.42 -7.10 -11.85
C ARG A 82 3.22 -6.80 -10.36
N ASN A 83 2.65 -7.72 -9.60
CA ASN A 83 2.46 -7.58 -8.15
C ASN A 83 3.79 -7.45 -7.41
N LEU A 84 4.87 -8.08 -7.89
CA LEU A 84 6.18 -7.97 -7.27
C LEU A 84 6.84 -6.60 -7.48
N LEU A 85 6.37 -5.80 -8.45
CA LEU A 85 6.94 -4.49 -8.75
C LEU A 85 6.79 -3.52 -7.57
N SER A 86 5.70 -3.60 -6.80
CA SER A 86 5.51 -2.74 -5.62
C SER A 86 6.48 -3.06 -4.47
N TYR A 87 7.12 -4.22 -4.49
CA TYR A 87 8.03 -4.67 -3.43
C TYR A 87 9.49 -4.60 -3.87
N SER A 88 9.80 -5.01 -5.11
CA SER A 88 11.16 -5.03 -5.60
C SER A 88 11.22 -5.09 -7.12
N TRP A 89 11.92 -4.13 -7.72
CA TRP A 89 12.26 -4.17 -9.14
C TRP A 89 13.01 -5.46 -9.55
N ARG A 90 13.87 -5.99 -8.65
CA ARG A 90 14.63 -7.22 -8.92
C ARG A 90 13.73 -8.45 -8.94
N GLU A 91 12.83 -8.57 -7.96
CA GLU A 91 11.88 -9.69 -7.92
C GLU A 91 10.94 -9.65 -9.12
N TYR A 92 10.46 -8.46 -9.46
CA TYR A 92 9.68 -8.20 -10.67
C TYR A 92 10.40 -8.67 -11.95
N ARG A 93 11.62 -8.17 -12.20
CA ARG A 93 12.42 -8.53 -13.38
C ARG A 93 12.70 -10.03 -13.45
N ASN A 94 13.07 -10.65 -12.31
CA ASN A 94 13.34 -12.08 -12.25
C ASN A 94 12.08 -12.91 -12.54
N CYS A 95 10.92 -12.51 -12.02
CA CYS A 95 9.64 -13.15 -12.34
C CYS A 95 9.33 -13.05 -13.83
N ARG A 96 9.50 -11.85 -14.44
CA ARG A 96 9.30 -11.66 -15.88
C ARG A 96 10.21 -12.58 -16.68
N TYR A 97 11.45 -12.78 -16.24
CA TYR A 97 12.35 -13.74 -16.86
C TYR A 97 11.87 -15.19 -16.70
N TYR A 98 11.52 -15.59 -15.48
CA TYR A 98 10.98 -16.91 -15.18
C TYR A 98 9.77 -17.26 -16.05
N HIS A 99 8.80 -16.33 -16.12
CA HIS A 99 7.61 -16.50 -16.93
C HIS A 99 7.92 -16.60 -18.43
N ARG A 100 8.86 -15.81 -18.95
CA ARG A 100 9.30 -15.93 -20.35
C ARG A 100 9.93 -17.29 -20.64
N TYR A 101 10.74 -17.80 -19.72
CA TYR A 101 11.51 -19.04 -19.91
C TYR A 101 10.63 -20.30 -19.76
N TYR A 102 9.77 -20.35 -18.73
CA TYR A 102 8.95 -21.54 -18.43
C TYR A 102 7.50 -21.45 -18.91
N GLY A 103 7.03 -20.28 -19.35
CA GLY A 103 5.63 -20.10 -19.76
C GLY A 103 4.61 -20.12 -18.61
N ARG A 104 5.07 -20.03 -17.35
CA ARG A 104 4.24 -20.04 -16.14
C ARG A 104 4.80 -19.11 -15.07
N TYR A 105 3.95 -18.69 -14.14
CA TYR A 105 4.39 -17.95 -12.95
C TYR A 105 5.07 -18.86 -11.92
N TYR A 106 5.64 -18.25 -10.87
CA TYR A 106 6.24 -19.02 -9.78
C TYR A 106 5.20 -19.94 -9.12
N PRO A 107 5.61 -21.15 -8.68
CA PRO A 107 4.75 -22.06 -7.94
C PRO A 107 4.43 -21.50 -6.54
N TYR A 108 3.41 -22.10 -5.90
CA TYR A 108 3.04 -21.83 -4.51
C TYR A 108 3.60 -22.88 -3.57
#